data_AF-A0A0C3DAR3-F1
#
_entry.id   AF-A0A0C3DAR3-F1
#
_cell.length_a   1.000
_cell.length_b   1.000
_cell.length_c   1.000
_cell.angle_alpha   90.00
_cell.angle_beta   90.00
_cell.angle_gamma   90.00
#
_symmetry.space_group_name_H-M   'P 1'
#
loop_
_entity.id
_entity.type
_entity.pdbx_description
1 polymer ?
#
loop_
_entity_poly.entity_id
_entity_poly.type
_entity_poly.pdbx_seq_one_letter_code
_entity_poly.pdbx_strand_id
1 'polypeptide(L)'
;MWTNSSSLLNMVAFMDHPGFIRRSLAHTQIKNIGYSTDVKRWRKFSQTYTEDIQHVGLLATVLLAANMSFLAIQSIDSGPGGLSYLPQKFSYLSLLAALASIVMGLAVRSPRLFTNHGPFYSQAIILILGFPFELFLYSILFFLLAVLVHCAKHKAMVQVVCAGILAMLMLCCLVIYWLITEPCNDVDSLDHRFTKVTRERKAGHH
;
A
#
# COMPACT_ATOMS: atom_id res chain seq x y z
N MET A 1 -24.34 -4.29 12.47
CA MET A 1 -23.22 -4.38 11.51
C MET A 1 -23.17 -3.05 10.77
N TRP A 2 -22.40 -2.08 11.26
CA TRP A 2 -22.31 -0.74 10.67
C TRP A 2 -20.95 -0.63 9.97
N THR A 3 -20.94 -0.73 8.65
CA THR A 3 -19.73 -0.57 7.83
C THR A 3 -19.35 0.90 7.85
N ASN A 4 -18.32 1.27 8.60
CA ASN A 4 -17.79 2.63 8.57
C ASN A 4 -17.26 2.90 7.15
N SER A 5 -17.94 3.77 6.40
CA SER A 5 -17.54 4.21 5.06
C SER A 5 -16.09 4.73 5.03
N SER A 6 -15.62 5.30 6.14
CA SER A 6 -14.24 5.72 6.35
C SER A 6 -13.23 4.55 6.30
N SER A 7 -13.63 3.34 6.71
CA SER A 7 -12.78 2.15 6.61
C SER A 7 -12.63 1.68 5.17
N LEU A 8 -13.69 1.81 4.37
CA LEU A 8 -13.70 1.42 2.96
C LEU A 8 -12.91 2.43 2.13
N LEU A 9 -13.07 3.74 2.41
CA LEU A 9 -12.23 4.79 1.83
C LEU A 9 -10.76 4.62 2.20
N ASN A 10 -10.43 4.32 3.46
CA ASN A 10 -9.04 4.07 3.84
C ASN A 10 -8.47 2.81 3.18
N MET A 11 -9.29 1.78 2.99
CA MET A 11 -8.88 0.56 2.31
C MET A 11 -8.70 0.76 0.80
N VAL A 12 -9.54 1.57 0.15
CA VAL A 12 -9.43 1.83 -1.30
C VAL A 12 -8.36 2.88 -1.61
N ALA A 13 -8.24 3.92 -0.79
CA ALA A 13 -7.31 5.03 -1.02
C ALA A 13 -5.89 4.75 -0.50
N PHE A 14 -5.76 3.96 0.58
CA PHE A 14 -4.47 3.67 1.23
C PHE A 14 -4.17 2.15 1.29
N MET A 15 -4.93 1.30 0.60
CA MET A 15 -4.79 -0.17 0.63
C MET A 15 -4.74 -0.79 2.05
N ASP A 16 -5.30 -0.10 3.05
CA ASP A 16 -5.16 -0.43 4.48
C ASP A 16 -3.70 -0.51 4.99
N HIS A 17 -2.71 0.00 4.24
CA HIS A 17 -1.30 -0.03 4.64
C HIS A 17 -1.03 0.71 5.96
N PRO A 18 -1.58 1.91 6.22
CA PRO A 18 -1.46 2.57 7.51
C PRO A 18 -2.07 1.75 8.66
N GLY A 19 -3.18 1.05 8.38
CA GLY A 19 -3.85 0.14 9.31
C GLY A 19 -3.01 -1.10 9.63
N PHE A 20 -2.37 -1.69 8.62
CA PHE A 20 -1.42 -2.79 8.78
C PHE A 20 -0.21 -2.37 9.59
N ILE A 21 0.45 -1.25 9.25
CA ILE A 21 1.63 -0.76 9.97
C ILE A 21 1.28 -0.48 11.42
N ARG A 22 0.14 0.16 11.70
CA ARG A 22 -0.32 0.40 13.08
C ARG A 22 -0.49 -0.90 13.87
N ARG A 23 -1.10 -1.93 13.28
CA ARG A 23 -1.32 -3.24 13.93
C ARG A 23 -0.01 -3.97 14.18
N SER A 24 0.86 -4.01 13.17
CA SER A 24 2.19 -4.61 13.27
C SER A 24 3.05 -3.92 14.32
N LEU A 25 3.01 -2.60 14.40
CA LEU A 25 3.70 -1.81 15.43
C LEU A 25 3.14 -2.09 16.84
N ALA A 26 1.82 -2.16 17.00
CA ALA A 26 1.20 -2.45 18.30
C ALA A 26 1.66 -3.81 18.87
N HIS A 27 1.87 -4.83 18.02
CA HIS A 27 2.38 -6.12 18.46
C HIS A 27 3.84 -6.11 18.95
N THR A 28 4.63 -5.10 18.58
CA THR A 28 6.01 -4.93 19.05
C THR A 28 6.11 -4.28 20.43
N GLN A 29 5.02 -3.70 20.93
CA GLN A 29 5.00 -2.97 22.21
C GLN A 29 4.57 -3.88 23.36
N ILE A 30 5.31 -3.87 24.46
CA ILE A 30 4.96 -4.58 25.70
C ILE A 30 4.19 -3.61 26.60
N LYS A 31 2.95 -3.96 26.97
CA LYS A 31 2.05 -3.08 27.75
C LYS A 31 2.23 -3.18 29.27
N ASN A 32 3.06 -4.12 29.75
CA ASN A 32 2.94 -4.62 31.12
C ASN A 32 3.63 -3.77 32.21
N ILE A 33 4.67 -2.96 31.91
CA ILE A 33 5.41 -2.18 32.94
C ILE A 33 5.88 -0.80 32.41
N GLY A 34 5.11 -0.20 31.51
CA GLY A 34 5.52 0.96 30.70
C GLY A 34 5.77 0.55 29.25
N TYR A 35 5.65 1.51 28.33
CA TYR A 35 5.84 1.25 26.90
C TYR A 35 7.30 0.90 26.64
N SER A 36 7.60 -0.40 26.61
CA SER A 36 8.91 -0.94 26.25
C SER A 36 8.78 -1.73 24.96
N THR A 37 9.69 -1.51 24.01
CA THR A 37 9.67 -2.19 22.71
C THR A 37 10.34 -3.56 22.85
N ASP A 38 9.63 -4.63 22.50
CA ASP A 38 10.22 -5.97 22.40
C ASP A 38 11.20 -6.00 21.23
N VAL A 39 12.50 -6.03 21.53
CA VAL A 39 13.58 -6.00 20.54
C VAL A 39 13.50 -7.17 19.55
N LYS A 40 13.04 -8.36 19.97
CA LYS A 40 12.91 -9.52 19.08
C LYS A 40 11.76 -9.33 18.10
N ARG A 41 10.60 -8.86 18.59
CA ARG A 41 9.43 -8.58 17.73
C ARG A 41 9.71 -7.41 16.79
N TRP A 42 10.36 -6.36 17.28
CA TRP A 42 10.81 -5.22 16.47
C TRP A 42 11.75 -5.65 15.35
N ARG A 43 12.74 -6.50 15.64
CA ARG A 43 13.65 -7.01 14.62
C ARG A 43 12.91 -7.77 13.52
N LYS A 44 11.96 -8.64 13.89
CA LYS A 44 11.15 -9.38 12.92
C LYS A 44 10.30 -8.44 12.05
N PHE A 45 9.65 -7.46 12.67
CA PHE A 45 8.91 -6.42 11.94
C PHE A 45 9.82 -5.64 10.99
N SER A 46 10.95 -5.14 11.47
CA SER A 46 11.88 -4.34 10.67
C SER A 46 12.45 -5.11 9.49
N GLN A 47 12.72 -6.41 9.66
CA GLN A 47 13.16 -7.27 8.54
C GLN A 47 12.06 -7.40 7.49
N THR A 48 10.84 -7.75 7.89
CA THR A 48 9.69 -7.89 6.97
C THR A 48 9.43 -6.58 6.23
N TYR A 49 9.42 -5.47 6.96
CA TYR A 49 9.24 -4.13 6.40
C TYR A 49 10.36 -3.76 5.40
N THR A 50 11.60 -4.16 5.68
CA THR A 50 12.74 -3.94 4.76
C THR A 50 12.53 -4.69 3.46
N GLU A 51 12.10 -5.95 3.53
CA GLU A 51 11.81 -6.79 2.37
C GLU A 51 10.68 -6.17 1.54
N ASP A 52 9.58 -5.77 2.17
CA ASP A 52 8.44 -5.11 1.51
C ASP A 52 8.85 -3.82 0.79
N ILE A 53 9.64 -2.96 1.45
CA ILE A 53 10.15 -1.71 0.86
C ILE A 53 11.09 -1.99 -0.33
N GLN A 54 11.89 -3.05 -0.28
CA GLN A 54 12.73 -3.44 -1.42
C GLN A 54 11.88 -3.87 -2.62
N HIS A 55 10.83 -4.66 -2.38
CA HIS A 55 9.90 -5.06 -3.44
C HIS A 55 9.19 -3.85 -4.05
N VAL A 56 8.67 -2.94 -3.23
CA VAL A 56 8.05 -1.70 -3.72
C VAL A 56 9.04 -0.84 -4.50
N GLY A 57 10.29 -0.70 -4.01
CA GLY A 57 11.33 0.05 -4.72
C GLY A 57 11.64 -0.54 -6.10
N LEU A 58 11.68 -1.87 -6.22
CA LEU A 58 11.87 -2.54 -7.51
C LEU A 58 10.70 -2.27 -8.46
N LEU A 59 9.46 -2.41 -7.99
CA LEU A 59 8.26 -2.14 -8.79
C LEU A 59 8.16 -0.66 -9.19
N ALA A 60 8.50 0.26 -8.29
CA ALA A 60 8.57 1.68 -8.58
C ALA A 60 9.61 2.00 -9.66
N THR A 61 10.74 1.29 -9.68
CA THR A 61 11.76 1.43 -10.73
C THR A 61 11.26 0.91 -12.08
N VAL A 62 10.53 -0.20 -12.10
CA VAL A 62 9.88 -0.70 -13.33
C VAL A 62 8.86 0.32 -13.86
N LEU A 63 8.04 0.88 -12.98
CA LEU A 63 7.07 1.91 -13.34
C LEU A 63 7.73 3.21 -13.81
N LEU A 64 8.89 3.57 -13.23
CA LEU A 64 9.70 4.70 -13.66
C LEU A 64 10.19 4.50 -15.11
N ALA A 65 10.71 3.30 -15.43
CA ALA A 65 11.10 2.95 -16.79
C ALA A 65 9.90 2.99 -17.76
N ALA A 66 8.75 2.45 -17.35
CA ALA A 66 7.52 2.50 -18.14
C ALA A 66 7.06 3.94 -18.44
N ASN A 67 7.13 4.84 -17.45
CA ASN A 67 6.86 6.26 -17.64
C ASN A 67 7.81 6.90 -18.66
N MET A 68 9.11 6.64 -18.55
CA MET A 68 10.10 7.16 -19.51
C MET A 68 9.85 6.65 -20.93
N SER A 69 9.52 5.37 -21.09
CA SER A 69 9.15 4.79 -22.38
C SER A 69 7.86 5.39 -22.94
N PHE A 70 6.86 5.65 -22.10
CA PHE A 70 5.61 6.29 -22.50
C PHE A 70 5.84 7.73 -22.97
N LEU A 71 6.62 8.51 -22.22
CA LEU A 71 6.98 9.89 -22.59
C LEU A 71 7.79 9.95 -23.90
N ALA A 72 8.59 8.93 -24.20
CA ALA A 72 9.39 8.85 -25.42
C ALA A 72 8.56 8.50 -26.68
N ILE A 73 7.27 8.17 -26.55
CA ILE A 73 6.40 7.94 -27.70
C ILE A 73 6.24 9.26 -28.45
N GLN A 74 6.56 9.29 -29.75
CA GLN A 74 6.57 10.51 -30.56
C GLN A 74 5.23 11.27 -30.56
N SER A 75 4.10 10.57 -30.49
CA SER A 75 2.77 11.20 -30.40
C SER A 75 2.54 11.97 -29.09
N ILE A 76 3.34 11.66 -28.06
CA ILE A 76 3.29 12.28 -26.73
C ILE A 76 4.38 13.36 -26.63
N ASP A 77 5.60 13.04 -27.04
CA ASP A 77 6.74 13.97 -27.03
C ASP A 77 6.52 15.18 -27.96
N SER A 78 5.98 14.94 -29.16
CA SER A 78 5.65 15.98 -30.16
C SER A 78 4.16 16.35 -30.16
N GLY A 79 3.44 16.05 -29.07
CA GLY A 79 1.99 16.24 -28.99
C GLY A 79 1.54 17.70 -29.16
N PRO A 80 0.33 17.95 -29.67
CA PRO A 80 -0.19 19.30 -29.87
C PRO A 80 -0.30 20.03 -28.52
N GLY A 81 0.57 21.01 -28.31
CA GLY A 81 0.63 21.84 -27.10
C GLY A 81 1.76 21.52 -26.12
N GLY A 82 2.71 20.63 -26.46
CA GLY A 82 3.87 20.32 -25.61
C GLY A 82 3.48 19.99 -24.17
N LEU A 83 4.10 20.64 -23.17
CA LEU A 83 3.78 20.46 -21.74
C LEU A 83 2.31 20.72 -21.35
N SER A 84 1.48 21.28 -22.23
CA SER A 84 0.04 21.42 -21.98
C SER A 84 -0.74 20.10 -22.16
N TYR A 85 -0.12 19.07 -22.74
CA TYR A 85 -0.75 17.78 -23.00
C TYR A 85 -1.01 16.99 -21.70
N LEU A 86 -2.30 16.77 -21.37
CA LEU A 86 -2.73 16.13 -20.12
C LEU A 86 -2.08 14.76 -19.84
N PRO A 87 -2.01 13.80 -20.79
CA PRO A 87 -1.32 12.53 -20.55
C PRO A 87 0.15 12.70 -20.14
N GLN A 88 0.84 13.66 -20.75
CA GLN A 88 2.24 13.96 -20.43
C GLN A 88 2.37 14.45 -18.98
N LYS A 89 1.48 15.36 -18.53
CA LYS A 89 1.44 15.84 -17.14
C LYS A 89 1.21 14.70 -16.14
N PHE A 90 0.25 13.82 -16.41
CA PHE A 90 -0.03 12.69 -15.53
C PHE A 90 1.14 11.69 -15.48
N SER A 91 1.82 11.45 -16.61
CA SER A 91 3.02 10.62 -16.61
C SER A 91 4.19 11.26 -15.84
N TYR A 92 4.38 12.58 -15.91
CA TYR A 92 5.36 13.27 -15.05
C TYR A 92 5.01 13.21 -13.56
N LEU A 93 3.74 13.36 -13.19
CA LEU A 93 3.28 13.20 -11.80
C LEU A 93 3.51 11.77 -11.30
N SER A 94 3.23 10.77 -12.14
CA SER A 94 3.52 9.38 -11.85
C SER A 94 5.02 9.14 -11.64
N LEU A 95 5.85 9.65 -12.55
CA LEU A 95 7.30 9.56 -12.48
C LEU A 95 7.86 10.17 -11.18
N LEU A 96 7.40 11.37 -10.84
CA LEU A 96 7.83 12.05 -9.62
C LEU A 96 7.39 11.30 -8.36
N ALA A 97 6.17 10.77 -8.34
CA ALA A 97 5.66 9.95 -7.23
C ALA A 97 6.44 8.64 -7.08
N ALA A 98 6.81 7.96 -8.18
CA ALA A 98 7.65 6.76 -8.14
C ALA A 98 9.04 7.07 -7.58
N LEU A 99 9.68 8.16 -8.04
CA LEU A 99 10.97 8.61 -7.52
C LEU A 99 10.89 8.94 -6.02
N ALA A 100 9.85 9.68 -5.61
CA ALA A 100 9.64 10.02 -4.21
C ALA A 100 9.41 8.76 -3.36
N SER A 101 8.68 7.76 -3.87
CA SER A 101 8.51 6.45 -3.21
C SER A 101 9.84 5.74 -3.00
N ILE A 102 10.71 5.69 -4.02
CA ILE A 102 12.03 5.07 -3.93
C ILE A 102 12.90 5.80 -2.89
N VAL A 103 13.00 7.13 -2.99
CA VAL A 103 13.81 7.94 -2.07
C VAL A 103 13.33 7.79 -0.64
N MET A 104 12.01 7.85 -0.43
CA MET A 104 11.43 7.68 0.90
C MET A 104 11.66 6.27 1.42
N GLY A 105 11.43 5.24 0.60
CA GLY A 105 11.65 3.84 0.94
C GLY A 105 13.09 3.58 1.37
N LEU A 106 14.07 4.15 0.66
CA LEU A 106 15.48 4.10 1.05
C LEU A 106 15.73 4.78 2.41
N ALA A 107 15.10 5.93 2.66
CA ALA A 107 15.27 6.67 3.91
C ALA A 107 14.70 5.92 5.13
N VAL A 108 13.56 5.23 4.96
CA VAL A 108 12.88 4.51 6.05
C VAL A 108 13.21 3.02 6.11
N ARG A 109 14.08 2.53 5.22
CA ARG A 109 14.40 1.09 5.06
C ARG A 109 14.76 0.39 6.36
N SER A 110 15.52 1.06 7.23
CA SER A 110 15.90 0.54 8.55
C SER A 110 15.24 1.39 9.63
N PRO A 111 13.98 1.13 9.99
CA PRO A 111 13.28 1.92 10.99
C PRO A 111 14.03 1.86 12.33
N ARG A 112 14.24 3.04 12.94
CA ARG A 112 14.94 3.16 14.22
C ARG A 112 14.02 2.80 15.39
N LEU A 113 14.59 2.24 16.46
CA LEU A 113 13.86 1.87 17.68
C LEU A 113 13.15 3.08 18.31
N PHE A 114 11.95 2.85 18.85
CA PHE A 114 11.17 3.86 19.53
C PHE A 114 11.80 4.23 20.88
N THR A 115 12.07 5.52 21.08
CA THR A 115 12.48 6.07 22.37
C THR A 115 11.44 6.97 22.99
N ASN A 116 10.45 7.46 22.22
CA ASN A 116 9.45 8.41 22.69
C ASN A 116 8.01 7.94 22.40
N HIS A 117 7.13 8.02 23.41
CA HIS A 117 5.83 7.33 23.46
C HIS A 117 4.61 8.27 23.41
N GLY A 118 4.77 9.47 22.86
CA GLY A 118 3.65 10.38 22.66
C GLY A 118 2.66 9.86 21.59
N PRO A 119 1.35 10.14 21.73
CA PRO A 119 0.34 9.73 20.74
C PRO A 119 0.62 10.32 19.35
N PHE A 120 1.14 11.55 19.31
CA PHE A 120 1.55 12.22 18.08
C PHE A 120 2.71 11.51 17.37
N TYR A 121 3.77 11.14 18.10
CA TYR A 121 4.94 10.46 17.53
C TYR A 121 4.59 9.07 16.98
N SER A 122 3.68 8.36 17.65
CA SER A 122 3.19 7.06 17.20
C SER A 122 2.45 7.17 15.86
N GLN A 123 1.58 8.18 15.71
CA GLN A 123 0.88 8.45 14.45
C GLN A 123 1.84 8.90 13.34
N ALA A 124 2.79 9.78 13.66
CA ALA A 124 3.78 10.27 12.70
C ALA A 124 4.62 9.11 12.12
N ILE A 125 5.05 8.17 12.96
CA ILE A 125 5.83 7.02 12.50
C ILE A 125 5.00 6.09 11.61
N ILE A 126 3.75 5.81 11.96
CA ILE A 126 2.84 5.03 11.10
C ILE A 126 2.73 5.69 9.71
N LEU A 127 2.55 7.02 9.68
CA LEU A 127 2.45 7.75 8.42
C LEU A 127 3.76 7.71 7.63
N ILE A 128 4.90 7.94 8.29
CA ILE A 128 6.24 7.94 7.67
C ILE A 128 6.57 6.57 7.07
N LEU A 129 6.25 5.46 7.76
CA LEU A 129 6.47 4.11 7.24
C LEU A 129 5.45 3.75 6.15
N GLY A 130 4.23 4.31 6.17
CA GLY A 130 3.25 4.09 5.11
C GLY A 130 3.57 4.86 3.82
N PHE A 131 4.22 6.02 3.94
CA PHE A 131 4.40 6.97 2.85
C PHE A 131 5.02 6.42 1.56
N PRO A 132 6.08 5.57 1.59
CA PRO A 132 6.64 4.97 0.38
C PRO A 132 5.61 4.16 -0.41
N PHE A 133 4.75 3.41 0.28
CA PHE A 133 3.72 2.57 -0.33
C PHE A 133 2.63 3.44 -0.96
N GLU A 134 2.21 4.50 -0.28
CA GLU A 134 1.20 5.43 -0.80
C GLU A 134 1.68 6.15 -2.05
N LEU A 135 2.91 6.68 -2.03
CA LEU A 135 3.49 7.34 -3.19
C LEU A 135 3.61 6.39 -4.39
N PHE A 136 3.93 5.12 -4.14
CA PHE A 136 3.95 4.11 -5.20
C PHE A 136 2.55 3.85 -5.77
N LEU A 137 1.53 3.74 -4.92
CA LEU A 137 0.15 3.57 -5.36
C LEU A 137 -0.34 4.78 -6.19
N TYR A 138 -0.08 6.00 -5.72
CA TYR A 138 -0.41 7.21 -6.47
C TYR A 138 0.32 7.28 -7.81
N SER A 139 1.58 6.81 -7.86
CA SER A 139 2.33 6.70 -9.11
C SER A 139 1.62 5.79 -10.12
N ILE A 140 1.14 4.61 -9.68
CA ILE A 140 0.37 3.69 -10.53
C ILE A 140 -0.91 4.37 -11.03
N LEU A 141 -1.65 5.03 -10.14
CA LEU A 141 -2.91 5.71 -10.48
C LEU A 141 -2.72 6.81 -11.52
N PHE A 142 -1.71 7.67 -11.35
CA PHE A 142 -1.40 8.71 -12.32
C PHE A 142 -0.94 8.14 -13.66
N PHE A 143 -0.16 7.05 -13.67
CA PHE A 143 0.24 6.41 -14.92
C PHE A 143 -0.95 5.81 -15.65
N LEU A 144 -1.84 5.12 -14.94
CA LEU A 144 -3.07 4.59 -15.50
C LEU A 144 -3.93 5.71 -16.09
N LEU A 145 -4.07 6.83 -15.37
CA LEU A 145 -4.79 8.00 -15.87
C LEU A 145 -4.14 8.60 -17.12
N ALA A 146 -2.81 8.65 -17.18
CA ALA A 146 -2.08 9.10 -18.37
C ALA A 146 -2.43 8.25 -19.60
N VAL A 147 -2.38 6.93 -19.45
CA VAL A 147 -2.73 5.97 -20.52
C VAL A 147 -4.19 6.11 -20.93
N LEU A 148 -5.12 6.16 -19.96
CA LEU A 148 -6.55 6.30 -20.25
C LEU A 148 -6.88 7.58 -21.01
N VAL A 149 -6.33 8.72 -20.59
CA VAL A 149 -6.55 10.01 -21.28
C VAL A 149 -5.91 10.01 -22.66
N HIS A 150 -4.75 9.37 -22.84
CA HIS A 150 -4.11 9.23 -24.15
C HIS A 150 -4.98 8.39 -25.11
N CYS A 151 -5.42 7.21 -24.68
CA CYS A 151 -6.29 6.33 -25.47
C CYS A 151 -7.64 6.99 -25.81
N ALA A 152 -8.24 7.71 -24.86
CA ALA A 152 -9.50 8.44 -25.07
C ALA A 152 -9.35 9.53 -26.14
N LYS A 153 -8.24 10.30 -26.12
CA LYS A 153 -7.97 11.35 -27.12
C LYS A 153 -7.72 10.79 -28.52
N HIS A 154 -7.07 9.65 -28.64
CA HIS A 154 -6.81 9.00 -29.93
C HIS A 154 -7.96 8.11 -30.42
N LYS A 155 -9.15 8.19 -29.79
CA LYS A 155 -10.36 7.41 -30.13
C LYS A 155 -10.10 5.90 -30.19
N ALA A 156 -9.17 5.39 -29.38
CA ALA A 156 -8.86 3.97 -29.30
C ALA A 156 -9.94 3.23 -28.48
N MET A 157 -11.16 3.19 -29.00
CA MET A 157 -12.36 2.71 -28.31
C MET A 157 -12.18 1.30 -27.74
N VAL A 158 -11.56 0.39 -28.50
CA VAL A 158 -11.30 -0.99 -28.04
C VAL A 158 -10.37 -1.01 -26.83
N GLN A 159 -9.29 -0.22 -26.85
CA GLN A 159 -8.34 -0.16 -25.72
C GLN A 159 -8.98 0.46 -24.48
N VAL A 160 -9.79 1.51 -24.65
CA VAL A 160 -10.52 2.15 -23.54
C VAL A 160 -11.55 1.21 -22.93
N VAL A 161 -12.30 0.47 -23.75
CA VAL A 161 -13.29 -0.52 -23.27
C VAL A 161 -12.59 -1.66 -22.54
N CYS A 162 -11.53 -2.23 -23.10
CA CYS A 162 -10.74 -3.28 -22.44
C CYS A 162 -10.13 -2.78 -21.11
N ALA A 163 -9.55 -1.58 -21.08
CA ALA A 163 -9.01 -0.99 -19.87
C ALA A 163 -10.10 -0.74 -18.81
N GLY A 164 -11.29 -0.29 -19.22
CA GLY A 164 -12.45 -0.11 -18.35
C GLY A 164 -12.92 -1.44 -17.74
N ILE A 165 -13.02 -2.50 -18.54
CA ILE A 165 -13.38 -3.84 -18.06
C ILE A 165 -12.34 -4.34 -17.05
N LEU A 166 -11.05 -4.21 -17.34
CA LEU A 166 -9.98 -4.61 -16.43
C LEU A 166 -9.98 -3.80 -15.13
N ALA A 167 -10.20 -2.49 -15.19
CA ALA A 167 -10.30 -1.63 -14.01
C ALA A 167 -11.52 -1.98 -13.14
N MET A 168 -12.68 -2.25 -13.77
CA MET A 168 -13.87 -2.71 -13.07
C MET A 168 -13.67 -4.07 -12.43
N LEU A 169 -13.03 -5.02 -13.13
CA LEU A 169 -12.71 -6.33 -12.59
C LEU A 169 -11.78 -6.22 -11.38
N MET A 170 -10.70 -5.43 -11.48
CA MET A 170 -9.80 -5.11 -10.38
C MET A 170 -10.55 -4.54 -9.17
N LEU A 171 -11.44 -3.56 -9.39
CA LEU A 171 -12.23 -2.95 -8.32
C LEU A 171 -13.16 -3.98 -7.67
N CYS A 172 -13.84 -4.82 -8.45
CA CYS A 172 -14.67 -5.92 -7.95
C CYS A 172 -13.84 -6.91 -7.11
N CYS A 173 -12.64 -7.30 -7.58
CA CYS A 173 -11.75 -8.18 -6.82
C CYS A 173 -11.34 -7.55 -5.48
N LEU A 174 -11.05 -6.25 -5.44
CA LEU A 174 -10.71 -5.54 -4.20
C LEU A 174 -11.89 -5.48 -3.24
N VAL A 175 -13.11 -5.22 -3.74
CA VAL A 175 -14.34 -5.23 -2.92
C VAL A 175 -14.64 -6.63 -2.40
N ILE A 176 -14.48 -7.66 -3.23
CA ILE A 176 -14.64 -9.06 -2.82
C ILE A 176 -13.60 -9.43 -1.77
N TYR A 177 -12.33 -9.07 -1.99
CA TYR A 177 -11.26 -9.27 -1.01
C TYR A 177 -11.62 -8.60 0.31
N TRP A 178 -12.04 -7.33 0.31
CA TRP A 178 -12.50 -6.63 1.51
C TRP A 178 -13.66 -7.35 2.22
N LEU A 179 -14.64 -7.82 1.46
CA LEU A 179 -15.83 -8.48 1.99
C LEU A 179 -15.48 -9.84 2.62
N ILE A 180 -14.52 -10.56 2.03
CA ILE A 180 -14.06 -11.87 2.51
C ILE A 180 -13.08 -11.70 3.69
N THR A 181 -12.19 -10.72 3.64
CA THR A 181 -11.18 -10.49 4.66
C THR A 181 -11.69 -9.48 5.67
N GLU A 182 -12.26 -9.98 6.77
CA GLU A 182 -12.30 -9.20 7.99
C GLU A 182 -10.85 -8.94 8.45
N PRO A 183 -10.49 -7.70 8.85
CA PRO A 183 -9.21 -7.44 9.49
C PRO A 183 -9.20 -8.21 10.81
N CYS A 184 -8.64 -9.43 10.80
CA CYS A 184 -8.57 -10.26 12.00
C CYS A 184 -7.61 -9.56 12.97
N ASN A 185 -8.19 -8.79 13.90
CA ASN A 185 -7.48 -7.92 14.82
C ASN A 185 -6.90 -8.67 16.02
N ASP A 186 -7.10 -9.97 16.13
CA ASP A 186 -6.66 -10.78 17.26
C ASP A 186 -6.02 -12.08 16.78
N VAL A 187 -4.73 -12.03 16.45
CA VAL A 187 -3.88 -13.23 16.39
C VAL A 187 -3.92 -13.95 17.75
N ASP A 188 -4.08 -13.21 18.85
CA ASP A 188 -4.27 -13.74 20.20
C ASP A 188 -5.61 -14.49 20.37
N SER A 189 -6.67 -14.10 19.64
CA SER A 189 -7.94 -14.84 19.64
C SER A 189 -7.87 -16.12 18.84
N LEU A 190 -7.04 -16.15 17.77
CA LEU A 190 -6.80 -17.36 17.00
C LEU A 190 -6.08 -18.40 17.85
N ASP A 191 -5.00 -17.99 18.53
CA ASP A 191 -4.24 -18.88 19.41
C ASP A 191 -5.11 -19.39 20.56
N HIS A 192 -5.94 -18.53 21.16
CA HIS A 192 -6.91 -18.94 22.19
C HIS A 192 -8.00 -19.88 21.63
N ARG A 193 -8.42 -19.72 20.38
CA ARG A 193 -9.43 -20.57 19.74
C ARG A 193 -8.85 -21.96 19.40
N PHE A 194 -7.64 -22.03 18.88
CA PHE A 194 -6.97 -23.30 18.58
C PHE A 194 -6.53 -24.06 19.84
N THR A 195 -6.03 -23.36 20.86
CA THR A 195 -5.68 -23.98 22.15
C THR A 195 -6.91 -24.48 22.91
N LYS A 196 -8.04 -23.75 22.87
CA LYS A 196 -9.31 -24.20 23.46
C LYS A 196 -9.83 -25.47 22.78
N VAL A 197 -9.86 -25.50 21.45
CA VAL A 197 -10.28 -26.69 20.67
C VAL A 197 -9.39 -27.90 20.96
N THR A 198 -8.09 -27.68 21.15
CA THR A 198 -7.14 -28.75 21.47
C THR A 198 -7.31 -29.28 22.90
N ARG A 199 -7.66 -28.43 23.87
CA ARG A 199 -7.98 -28.87 25.24
C ARG A 199 -9.28 -29.65 25.31
N GLU A 200 -10.33 -29.21 24.63
CA GLU A 200 -11.63 -29.90 24.64
C GLU A 200 -11.55 -31.27 23.98
N ARG A 201 -10.75 -31.44 22.91
CA ARG A 201 -10.48 -32.77 22.32
C ARG A 201 -9.73 -33.72 23.26
N LYS A 202 -8.85 -33.21 24.14
CA LYS A 202 -8.16 -34.05 25.12
C LYS A 202 -9.04 -34.42 26.32
N ALA A 203 -10.03 -33.59 26.65
CA ALA A 203 -10.96 -33.84 27.76
C ALA A 203 -12.09 -34.83 27.41
N GLY A 204 -12.44 -35.00 26.12
CA GLY A 204 -13.47 -35.93 25.67
C GLY A 204 -12.99 -37.38 25.39
N HIS A 205 -11.77 -37.73 25.81
CA HIS A 205 -11.16 -39.06 25.64
C HIS A 205 -10.74 -39.71 26.97
N HIS A 206 -11.30 -39.22 28.09
CA HIS A 206 -11.17 -39.83 29.42
C HIS A 206 -12.52 -40.34 29.92
#